data_AF-A0A401GW36-F1
#
_entry.id   AF-A0A401GW36-F1
#
_cell.length_a   1.000
_cell.length_b   1.000
_cell.length_c   1.000
_cell.angle_alpha   90.00
_cell.angle_beta   90.00
_cell.angle_gamma   90.00
#
_symmetry.space_group_name_H-M   'P 1'
#
loop_
_entity.id
_entity.type
_entity.pdbx_description
1 polymer ?
#
loop_
_entity_poly.entity_id
_entity_poly.type
_entity_poly.pdbx_seq_one_letter_code
_entity_poly.pdbx_strand_id
1 'polypeptide(L)'
;MAHRRSKFRIELPGNPVLDDGKSDNQNHAIIFYCGEYLQLIDANPDNYLEECLKIRNVLGEFEEYAVSCQSLYAQWGHKEFKKNPVTFVGAHEYIFSKNIGILDDLAAGKEQTFGTLTARSLAWIGAKLHYGHPDFLNAIDMNTRGGVSKAQKGLHLNEDIYAGMTAFGRGGRIKHMEYYQCGKGRDLGFSTILNFQTKIGTGMGEQMLSREYYYLGTQLSIDRFLTFYYGHPGFHIHNMLIILSVQTSGKTSRGNNLRFCIMPATSANFCLTVNNRAYSASFW
;
A
#
# COMPACT_ATOMS: atom_id res chain seq x y z
N MET A 1 30.36 -21.06 -14.38
CA MET A 1 28.94 -20.66 -14.36
C MET A 1 28.18 -21.57 -15.31
N ALA A 2 27.26 -22.40 -14.81
CA ALA A 2 26.48 -23.30 -15.65
C ALA A 2 25.46 -22.50 -16.46
N HIS A 3 25.57 -22.54 -17.80
CA HIS A 3 24.61 -21.91 -18.70
C HIS A 3 23.27 -22.64 -18.58
N ARG A 4 22.24 -22.01 -17.98
CA ARG A 4 20.88 -22.54 -18.00
C ARG A 4 20.39 -22.60 -19.45
N ARG A 5 20.11 -23.80 -19.96
CA ARG A 5 19.52 -24.03 -21.29
C ARG A 5 17.99 -24.13 -21.11
N SER A 6 17.24 -23.21 -21.70
CA SER A 6 15.76 -23.21 -21.62
C SER A 6 15.20 -24.49 -22.26
N LYS A 7 14.42 -25.29 -21.52
CA LYS A 7 13.76 -26.51 -22.05
C LYS A 7 12.58 -26.20 -22.97
N PHE A 8 11.89 -25.07 -22.74
CA PHE A 8 10.75 -24.62 -23.52
C PHE A 8 10.90 -23.13 -23.81
N ARG A 9 10.49 -22.69 -24.99
CA ARG A 9 10.41 -21.30 -25.40
C ARG A 9 9.01 -21.08 -25.98
N ILE A 10 8.35 -20.02 -25.54
CA ILE A 10 7.08 -19.57 -26.10
C ILE A 10 7.43 -18.39 -27.00
N GLU A 11 7.17 -18.54 -28.30
CA GLU A 11 7.31 -17.43 -29.25
C GLU A 11 6.05 -16.56 -29.14
N LEU A 12 6.22 -15.33 -28.67
CA LEU A 12 5.16 -14.34 -28.66
C LEU A 12 5.13 -13.65 -30.05
N PRO A 13 3.96 -13.44 -30.66
CA PRO A 13 3.87 -12.82 -31.97
C PRO A 13 4.37 -11.37 -31.95
N GLY A 14 5.18 -11.00 -32.94
CA GLY A 14 5.69 -9.64 -33.13
C GLY A 14 6.99 -9.36 -32.37
N ASN A 15 7.21 -8.10 -31.98
CA ASN A 15 8.31 -7.69 -31.12
C ASN A 15 7.71 -7.31 -29.76
N PRO A 16 7.47 -8.29 -28.86
CA PRO A 16 6.80 -8.06 -27.59
C PRO A 16 7.70 -7.23 -26.68
N VAL A 17 7.67 -5.91 -26.84
CA VAL A 17 8.06 -5.00 -25.78
C VAL A 17 6.91 -5.02 -24.80
N LEU A 18 6.88 -6.03 -23.93
CA LEU A 18 6.05 -5.99 -22.72
C LEU A 18 6.56 -4.77 -21.92
N ASP A 19 5.65 -3.86 -21.65
CA ASP A 19 5.94 -2.46 -21.30
C ASP A 19 6.85 -2.29 -20.07
N ASP A 20 7.40 -1.08 -19.96
CA ASP A 20 8.49 -0.69 -19.07
C ASP A 20 8.03 -0.48 -17.61
N GLY A 21 7.59 -1.54 -16.92
CA GLY A 21 6.97 -1.38 -15.60
C GLY A 21 6.83 -2.62 -14.73
N LYS A 22 6.66 -2.39 -13.43
CA LYS A 22 6.35 -3.41 -12.41
C LYS A 22 5.00 -4.09 -12.68
N SER A 23 3.99 -3.32 -13.09
CA SER A 23 2.63 -3.81 -13.36
C SER A 23 2.56 -4.81 -14.52
N ASP A 24 3.21 -4.51 -15.65
CA ASP A 24 3.27 -5.42 -16.80
C ASP A 24 3.98 -6.72 -16.45
N ASN A 25 5.10 -6.64 -15.71
CA ASN A 25 5.82 -7.81 -15.24
C ASN A 25 4.97 -8.69 -14.32
N GLN A 26 4.25 -8.09 -13.37
CA GLN A 26 3.36 -8.81 -12.47
C GLN A 26 2.21 -9.48 -13.23
N ASN A 27 1.56 -8.77 -14.16
CA ASN A 27 0.46 -9.34 -14.94
C ASN A 27 0.92 -10.41 -15.92
N HIS A 28 2.09 -10.25 -16.54
CA HIS A 28 2.67 -11.29 -17.40
C HIS A 28 3.05 -12.54 -16.58
N ALA A 29 3.48 -12.39 -15.33
CA ALA A 29 3.77 -13.54 -14.46
C ALA A 29 2.54 -14.41 -14.14
N ILE A 30 1.32 -13.87 -14.28
CA ILE A 30 0.05 -14.57 -14.01
C ILE A 30 -0.14 -15.80 -14.91
N ILE A 31 0.44 -15.86 -16.10
CA ILE A 31 0.28 -17.08 -16.93
C ILE A 31 1.15 -18.24 -16.44
N PHE A 32 2.11 -17.98 -15.55
CA PHE A 32 3.10 -18.97 -15.10
C PHE A 32 2.91 -19.41 -13.65
N TYR A 33 2.10 -18.72 -12.85
CA TYR A 33 1.84 -19.16 -11.48
C TYR A 33 0.90 -20.37 -11.47
N CYS A 34 1.04 -21.19 -10.44
CA CYS A 34 0.15 -22.32 -10.16
C CYS A 34 -0.29 -22.22 -8.70
N GLY A 35 -1.59 -22.23 -8.45
CA GLY A 35 -2.17 -22.10 -7.11
C GLY A 35 -3.35 -21.12 -7.08
N GLU A 36 -3.93 -20.95 -5.90
CA GLU A 36 -5.08 -20.06 -5.68
C GLU A 36 -4.65 -18.69 -5.16
N TYR A 37 -3.56 -18.66 -4.41
CA TYR A 37 -3.00 -17.45 -3.81
C TYR A 37 -1.67 -17.07 -4.44
N LEU A 38 -1.41 -15.77 -4.51
CA LEU A 38 -0.17 -15.21 -5.00
C LEU A 38 0.37 -14.19 -3.99
N GLN A 39 1.69 -14.18 -3.80
CA GLN A 39 2.37 -13.19 -2.96
C GLN A 39 3.17 -12.26 -3.86
N LEU A 40 3.01 -10.95 -3.66
CA LEU A 40 3.76 -9.95 -4.41
C LEU A 40 4.99 -9.53 -3.61
N ILE A 41 6.17 -9.81 -4.17
CA ILE A 41 7.45 -9.54 -3.53
C ILE A 41 8.30 -8.62 -4.43
N ASP A 42 8.75 -7.49 -3.88
CA ASP A 42 9.72 -6.61 -4.55
C ASP A 42 11.09 -7.30 -4.65
N ALA A 43 11.96 -6.89 -5.58
CA ALA A 43 13.23 -7.57 -5.88
C ALA A 43 14.33 -7.43 -4.81
N ASN A 44 14.11 -6.60 -3.80
CA ASN A 44 15.00 -6.34 -2.67
C ASN A 44 14.47 -6.90 -1.32
N PRO A 45 13.91 -8.13 -1.27
CA PRO A 45 13.34 -8.63 -0.04
C PRO A 45 14.42 -9.24 0.85
N ASP A 46 14.19 -9.16 2.16
CA ASP A 46 14.86 -10.00 3.15
C ASP A 46 13.76 -10.74 3.92
N ASN A 47 13.76 -12.06 3.88
CA ASN A 47 12.73 -12.82 4.59
C ASN A 47 13.36 -13.98 5.36
N TYR A 48 13.13 -13.98 6.67
CA TYR A 48 13.60 -15.02 7.57
C TYR A 48 12.81 -16.31 7.38
N LEU A 49 13.44 -17.46 7.62
CA LEU A 49 12.79 -18.77 7.50
C LEU A 49 11.59 -18.88 8.46
N GLU A 50 11.70 -18.27 9.63
CA GLU A 50 10.68 -18.20 10.67
C GLU A 50 9.41 -17.49 10.18
N GLU A 51 9.55 -16.48 9.33
CA GLU A 51 8.41 -15.79 8.71
C GLU A 51 7.72 -16.69 7.68
N CYS A 52 8.49 -17.48 6.92
CA CYS A 52 7.94 -18.44 5.96
C CYS A 52 7.05 -19.50 6.65
N LEU A 53 7.37 -19.92 7.87
CA LEU A 53 6.54 -20.86 8.63
C LEU A 53 5.16 -20.29 8.99
N LYS A 54 5.03 -18.96 9.07
CA LYS A 54 3.77 -18.28 9.37
C LYS A 54 2.84 -18.18 8.17
N ILE A 55 3.33 -18.40 6.94
CA ILE A 55 2.53 -18.29 5.70
C ILE A 55 1.26 -19.17 5.77
N ARG A 56 1.31 -20.33 6.43
CA ARG A 56 0.12 -21.15 6.66
C ARG A 56 -1.00 -20.39 7.38
N ASN A 57 -0.66 -19.59 8.40
CA ASN A 57 -1.61 -18.78 9.13
C ASN A 57 -2.10 -17.60 8.28
N VAL A 58 -1.22 -17.04 7.44
CA VAL A 58 -1.59 -16.00 6.47
C VAL A 58 -2.66 -16.49 5.51
N LEU A 59 -2.48 -17.69 4.94
CA LEU A 59 -3.49 -18.31 4.08
C LEU A 59 -4.80 -18.57 4.86
N GLY A 60 -4.69 -18.81 6.17
CA GLY A 60 -5.77 -18.72 7.18
C GLY A 60 -6.72 -17.53 7.01
N GLU A 61 -6.16 -16.36 6.73
CA GLU A 61 -6.89 -15.09 6.74
C GLU A 61 -7.85 -14.90 5.57
N PHE A 62 -7.71 -15.71 4.51
CA PHE A 62 -8.64 -15.71 3.39
C PHE A 62 -10.01 -16.32 3.72
N GLU A 63 -10.13 -16.99 4.89
CA GLU A 63 -11.39 -17.55 5.41
C GLU A 63 -12.00 -18.66 4.54
N GLU A 64 -11.18 -19.31 3.71
CA GLU A 64 -11.60 -20.34 2.75
C GLU A 64 -11.51 -21.78 3.31
N TYR A 65 -11.24 -21.96 4.61
CA TYR A 65 -11.14 -23.30 5.23
C TYR A 65 -12.49 -24.01 5.39
N ALA A 66 -13.60 -23.29 5.26
CA ALA A 66 -14.95 -23.81 5.44
C ALA A 66 -15.85 -23.41 4.27
N VAL A 67 -15.43 -23.69 3.03
CA VAL A 67 -16.29 -23.50 1.86
C VAL A 67 -17.39 -24.56 1.88
N SER A 68 -18.64 -24.11 1.87
CA SER A 68 -19.80 -24.98 1.75
C SER A 68 -19.77 -25.78 0.45
N CYS A 69 -20.15 -27.06 0.51
CA CYS A 69 -20.35 -27.88 -0.68
C CYS A 69 -21.63 -27.48 -1.47
N GLN A 70 -22.37 -26.47 -1.00
CA GLN A 70 -23.59 -26.00 -1.66
C GLN A 70 -23.27 -25.09 -2.84
N SER A 71 -24.03 -25.22 -3.93
CA SER A 71 -23.91 -24.34 -5.08
C SER A 71 -24.39 -22.93 -4.75
N LEU A 72 -23.66 -21.92 -5.23
CA LEU A 72 -24.04 -20.49 -5.13
C LEU A 72 -25.43 -20.21 -5.74
N TYR A 73 -25.82 -21.03 -6.72
CA TYR A 73 -27.08 -20.91 -7.46
C TYR A 73 -28.21 -21.77 -6.87
N ALA A 74 -27.96 -22.47 -5.76
CA ALA A 74 -28.99 -23.24 -5.09
C ALA A 74 -29.95 -22.30 -4.36
N GLN A 75 -31.26 -22.54 -4.52
CA GLN A 75 -32.34 -21.71 -3.95
C GLN A 75 -32.29 -21.56 -2.42
N TRP A 76 -31.53 -22.42 -1.72
CA TRP A 76 -31.56 -22.54 -0.25
C TRP A 76 -30.20 -22.21 0.43
N GLY A 77 -29.14 -21.95 -0.34
CA GLY A 77 -27.74 -21.86 0.16
C GLY A 77 -27.21 -20.44 0.47
N HIS A 78 -28.06 -19.42 0.47
CA HIS A 78 -27.59 -18.02 0.39
C HIS A 78 -26.93 -17.44 1.65
N LYS A 79 -27.05 -18.07 2.84
CA LYS A 79 -26.50 -17.49 4.08
C LYS A 79 -24.98 -17.54 4.16
N GLU A 80 -24.36 -18.61 3.64
CA GLU A 80 -22.91 -18.82 3.69
C GLU A 80 -22.17 -17.92 2.69
N PHE A 81 -22.81 -17.59 1.56
CA PHE A 81 -22.26 -16.69 0.54
C PHE A 81 -22.54 -15.20 0.77
N LYS A 82 -23.13 -14.84 1.93
CA LYS A 82 -23.42 -13.44 2.26
C LYS A 82 -22.16 -12.65 2.64
N LYS A 83 -21.09 -13.33 3.04
CA LYS A 83 -19.83 -12.69 3.41
C LYS A 83 -19.00 -12.41 2.17
N ASN A 84 -18.64 -11.14 2.00
CA ASN A 84 -17.74 -10.73 0.93
C ASN A 84 -16.40 -11.48 1.01
N PRO A 85 -15.80 -11.92 -0.11
CA PRO A 85 -14.52 -12.61 -0.10
C PRO A 85 -13.39 -11.69 0.37
N VAL A 86 -12.33 -12.27 0.93
CA VAL A 86 -11.08 -11.54 1.20
C VAL A 86 -10.22 -11.62 -0.05
N THR A 87 -9.97 -10.49 -0.70
CA THR A 87 -9.19 -10.46 -1.94
C THR A 87 -7.70 -10.26 -1.65
N PHE A 88 -7.37 -9.47 -0.62
CA PHE A 88 -6.01 -9.21 -0.20
C PHE A 88 -5.84 -9.39 1.31
N VAL A 89 -4.69 -9.92 1.70
CA VAL A 89 -4.20 -9.95 3.08
C VAL A 89 -2.87 -9.25 3.10
N GLY A 90 -2.86 -8.02 3.59
CA GLY A 90 -1.65 -7.21 3.59
C GLY A 90 -0.85 -7.34 4.86
N ALA A 91 0.47 -7.46 4.73
CA ALA A 91 1.40 -7.52 5.86
C ALA A 91 2.21 -6.23 5.99
N HIS A 92 3.02 -6.12 7.04
CA HIS A 92 3.91 -4.97 7.19
C HIS A 92 5.31 -5.27 6.65
N GLU A 93 5.94 -4.21 6.14
CA GLU A 93 7.34 -4.22 5.72
C GLU A 93 8.25 -3.80 6.88
N TYR A 94 9.46 -4.36 6.93
CA TYR A 94 10.52 -3.95 7.82
C TYR A 94 11.71 -3.40 7.02
N ILE A 95 11.99 -2.10 7.15
CA ILE A 95 13.14 -1.49 6.50
C ILE A 95 14.40 -1.78 7.31
N PHE A 96 15.21 -2.74 6.84
CA PHE A 96 16.41 -3.17 7.55
C PHE A 96 17.62 -2.25 7.33
N SER A 97 17.61 -1.43 6.29
CA SER A 97 18.69 -0.49 5.96
C SER A 97 18.68 0.81 6.79
N LYS A 98 17.85 0.87 7.85
CA LYS A 98 17.83 1.99 8.80
C LYS A 98 19.14 2.10 9.61
N ASN A 99 19.34 3.21 10.33
CA ASN A 99 20.49 3.52 11.19
C ASN A 99 21.79 3.95 10.48
N ILE A 100 21.75 4.38 9.23
CA ILE A 100 22.92 5.01 8.57
C ILE A 100 22.95 6.53 8.86
N GLY A 101 21.79 7.18 8.99
CA GLY A 101 21.65 8.58 9.38
C GLY A 101 20.23 8.99 9.82
N ILE A 102 20.09 10.23 10.29
CA ILE A 102 18.82 10.76 10.83
C ILE A 102 17.70 10.76 9.78
N LEU A 103 18.03 11.07 8.52
CA LEU A 103 17.05 11.10 7.43
C LEU A 103 16.51 9.69 7.14
N ASP A 104 17.39 8.70 7.25
CA ASP A 104 17.10 7.29 7.02
C ASP A 104 16.16 6.77 8.11
N ASP A 105 16.43 7.12 9.37
CA ASP A 105 15.60 6.76 10.51
C ASP A 105 14.20 7.38 10.40
N LEU A 106 14.11 8.62 9.92
CA LEU A 106 12.82 9.29 9.69
C LEU A 106 12.03 8.63 8.55
N ALA A 107 12.69 8.33 7.43
CA ALA A 107 12.07 7.70 6.27
C ALA A 107 11.60 6.27 6.59
N ALA A 108 12.47 5.47 7.23
CA ALA A 108 12.13 4.12 7.70
C ALA A 108 11.01 4.16 8.75
N GLY A 109 11.06 5.10 9.69
CA GLY A 109 10.02 5.30 10.69
C GLY A 109 8.66 5.63 10.07
N LYS A 110 8.62 6.48 9.03
CA LYS A 110 7.40 6.78 8.27
C LYS A 110 6.83 5.53 7.58
N GLU A 111 7.66 4.73 6.92
CA GLU A 111 7.20 3.49 6.27
C GLU A 111 6.70 2.48 7.31
N GLN A 112 7.38 2.36 8.45
CA GLN A 112 6.98 1.45 9.53
C GLN A 112 5.64 1.85 10.17
N THR A 113 5.42 3.14 10.46
CA THR A 113 4.14 3.60 11.04
C THR A 113 2.99 3.41 10.07
N PHE A 114 3.22 3.67 8.79
CA PHE A 114 2.24 3.43 7.74
C PHE A 114 1.88 1.94 7.62
N GLY A 115 2.89 1.07 7.57
CA GLY A 115 2.73 -0.38 7.43
C GLY A 115 2.11 -1.07 8.64
N THR A 116 2.04 -0.41 9.81
CA THR A 116 1.51 -0.98 11.05
C THR A 116 0.28 -0.22 11.55
N LEU A 117 0.45 0.84 12.34
CA LEU A 117 -0.64 1.57 13.01
C LEU A 117 -1.68 2.09 12.01
N THR A 118 -1.23 2.73 10.93
CA THR A 118 -2.14 3.27 9.91
C THR A 118 -2.84 2.14 9.17
N ALA A 119 -2.10 1.14 8.68
CA ALA A 119 -2.68 -0.01 7.99
C ALA A 119 -3.70 -0.77 8.85
N ARG A 120 -3.45 -0.94 10.15
CA ARG A 120 -4.39 -1.55 11.11
C ARG A 120 -5.67 -0.74 11.23
N SER A 121 -5.55 0.57 11.42
CA SER A 121 -6.69 1.47 11.56
C SER A 121 -7.54 1.50 10.28
N LEU A 122 -6.88 1.57 9.11
CA LEU A 122 -7.54 1.51 7.81
C LEU A 122 -8.24 0.16 7.59
N ALA A 123 -7.62 -0.95 7.97
CA ALA A 123 -8.21 -2.28 7.80
C ALA A 123 -9.43 -2.48 8.71
N TRP A 124 -9.38 -1.96 9.94
CA TRP A 124 -10.49 -2.02 10.89
C TRP A 124 -11.74 -1.31 10.38
N ILE A 125 -11.57 -0.12 9.81
CA ILE A 125 -12.66 0.68 9.22
C ILE A 125 -13.10 0.11 7.86
N GLY A 126 -12.22 -0.64 7.19
CA GLY A 126 -12.44 -1.17 5.85
C GLY A 126 -12.13 -0.15 4.76
N ALA A 127 -11.13 0.71 4.98
CA ALA A 127 -10.60 1.69 4.02
C ALA A 127 -9.18 1.34 3.54
N LYS A 128 -8.59 0.23 4.00
CA LYS A 128 -7.26 -0.22 3.55
C LYS A 128 -7.31 -0.70 2.10
N LEU A 129 -6.31 -0.28 1.32
CA LEU A 129 -6.05 -0.78 -0.03
C LEU A 129 -4.81 -1.67 -0.09
N HIS A 130 -4.55 -2.23 -1.27
CA HIS A 130 -3.33 -2.94 -1.60
C HIS A 130 -2.19 -1.93 -1.84
N TYR A 131 -1.06 -2.13 -1.16
CA TYR A 131 0.11 -1.22 -1.25
C TYR A 131 1.34 -1.91 -1.83
N GLY A 132 1.14 -3.02 -2.53
CA GLY A 132 2.20 -3.79 -3.18
C GLY A 132 2.82 -4.81 -2.23
N HIS A 133 4.11 -4.69 -1.97
CA HIS A 133 4.86 -5.64 -1.17
C HIS A 133 4.51 -5.49 0.34
N PRO A 134 4.46 -6.59 1.14
CA PRO A 134 4.47 -8.01 0.80
C PRO A 134 3.05 -8.62 0.84
N ASP A 135 2.06 -7.97 0.21
CA ASP A 135 0.67 -8.41 0.32
C ASP A 135 0.45 -9.77 -0.39
N PHE A 136 -0.40 -10.59 0.22
CA PHE A 136 -0.93 -11.81 -0.38
C PHE A 136 -2.29 -11.49 -1.02
N LEU A 137 -2.59 -12.16 -2.13
CA LEU A 137 -3.86 -11.98 -2.83
C LEU A 137 -4.47 -13.30 -3.29
N ASN A 138 -5.80 -13.32 -3.39
CA ASN A 138 -6.53 -14.38 -4.07
C ASN A 138 -6.42 -14.13 -5.59
N ALA A 139 -5.63 -14.96 -6.26
CA ALA A 139 -5.32 -14.82 -7.68
C ALA A 139 -6.54 -15.14 -8.56
N ILE A 140 -7.44 -16.03 -8.13
CA ILE A 140 -8.67 -16.35 -8.85
C ILE A 140 -9.58 -15.12 -8.91
N ASP A 141 -9.72 -14.43 -7.77
CA ASP A 141 -10.53 -13.21 -7.67
C ASP A 141 -9.95 -12.08 -8.54
N MET A 142 -8.64 -11.85 -8.47
CA MET A 142 -7.99 -10.77 -9.22
C MET A 142 -7.86 -11.03 -10.72
N ASN A 143 -7.59 -12.27 -11.15
CA ASN A 143 -7.44 -12.59 -12.57
C ASN A 143 -8.74 -12.39 -13.36
N THR A 144 -9.88 -12.65 -12.73
CA THR A 144 -11.20 -12.41 -13.34
C THR A 144 -11.58 -10.93 -13.36
N ARG A 145 -10.75 -10.04 -12.78
CA ARG A 145 -11.02 -8.60 -12.60
C ARG A 145 -9.96 -7.68 -13.20
N GLY A 146 -9.10 -8.20 -14.08
CA GLY A 146 -8.12 -7.39 -14.82
C GLY A 146 -6.68 -7.53 -14.36
N GLY A 147 -6.37 -8.53 -13.53
CA GLY A 147 -5.00 -8.84 -13.09
C GLY A 147 -4.67 -8.28 -11.72
N VAL A 148 -3.41 -8.35 -11.34
CA VAL A 148 -2.95 -8.01 -9.98
C VAL A 148 -2.49 -6.57 -9.84
N SER A 149 -2.24 -5.89 -10.96
CA SER A 149 -1.77 -4.50 -11.02
C SER A 149 -2.32 -3.80 -12.26
N LYS A 150 -2.60 -2.51 -12.17
CA LYS A 150 -3.10 -1.75 -13.33
C LYS A 150 -1.93 -1.30 -14.21
N ALA A 151 -1.76 -1.97 -15.35
CA ALA A 151 -0.70 -1.66 -16.32
C ALA A 151 -1.13 -0.60 -17.33
N GLN A 152 -0.34 0.46 -17.47
CA GLN A 152 -0.46 1.43 -18.55
C GLN A 152 0.86 2.16 -18.76
N LYS A 153 1.30 2.31 -20.01
CA LYS A 153 2.53 3.03 -20.32
C LYS A 153 2.50 4.48 -19.84
N GLY A 154 3.45 4.83 -18.98
CA GLY A 154 3.65 6.21 -18.51
C GLY A 154 2.53 6.78 -17.65
N LEU A 155 1.59 5.95 -17.20
CA LEU A 155 0.45 6.32 -16.34
C LEU A 155 0.25 5.22 -15.28
N HIS A 156 -0.50 5.53 -14.23
CA HIS A 156 -0.76 4.62 -13.12
C HIS A 156 0.53 4.22 -12.37
N LEU A 157 1.30 5.22 -11.93
CA LEU A 157 2.53 5.00 -11.14
C LEU A 157 2.32 4.24 -9.82
N ASN A 158 1.08 4.22 -9.33
CA ASN A 158 0.65 3.51 -8.13
C ASN A 158 -0.27 2.34 -8.51
N GLU A 159 0.23 1.47 -9.38
CA GLU A 159 -0.47 0.33 -9.99
C GLU A 159 -1.14 -0.61 -8.97
N ASP A 160 -0.47 -0.83 -7.83
CA ASP A 160 -0.90 -1.73 -6.77
C ASP A 160 -2.18 -1.18 -6.10
N ILE A 161 -2.26 0.15 -5.91
CA ILE A 161 -3.39 0.81 -5.26
C ILE A 161 -4.64 0.72 -6.15
N TYR A 162 -4.49 0.85 -7.47
CA TYR A 162 -5.59 0.66 -8.41
C TYR A 162 -6.17 -0.76 -8.37
N ALA A 163 -5.32 -1.77 -8.20
CA ALA A 163 -5.80 -3.14 -7.99
C ALA A 163 -6.58 -3.25 -6.67
N GLY A 164 -6.12 -2.59 -5.60
CA GLY A 164 -6.86 -2.46 -4.35
C GLY A 164 -8.23 -1.80 -4.53
N MET A 165 -8.32 -0.68 -5.26
CA MET A 165 -9.58 0.01 -5.56
C MET A 165 -10.53 -0.88 -6.36
N THR A 166 -10.00 -1.64 -7.31
CA THR A 166 -10.78 -2.57 -8.13
C THR A 166 -11.35 -3.70 -7.29
N ALA A 167 -10.56 -4.31 -6.41
CA ALA A 167 -11.04 -5.32 -5.48
C ALA A 167 -12.15 -4.77 -4.58
N PHE A 168 -11.94 -3.58 -4.02
CA PHE A 168 -12.92 -2.93 -3.15
C PHE A 168 -14.23 -2.60 -3.88
N GLY A 169 -14.16 -2.01 -5.08
CA GLY A 169 -15.31 -1.67 -5.90
C GLY A 169 -16.10 -2.90 -6.39
N ARG A 170 -15.50 -4.09 -6.37
CA ARG A 170 -16.15 -5.37 -6.67
C ARG A 170 -16.66 -6.09 -5.42
N GLY A 171 -16.61 -5.45 -4.27
CA GLY A 171 -17.07 -5.99 -2.99
C GLY A 171 -16.01 -6.82 -2.25
N GLY A 172 -14.79 -6.94 -2.77
CA GLY A 172 -13.68 -7.63 -2.09
C GLY A 172 -13.26 -6.92 -0.80
N ARG A 173 -12.87 -7.70 0.21
CA ARG A 173 -12.32 -7.19 1.47
C ARG A 173 -10.81 -7.26 1.47
N ILE A 174 -10.19 -6.28 2.11
CA ILE A 174 -8.74 -6.21 2.29
C ILE A 174 -8.46 -6.26 3.78
N LYS A 175 -7.72 -7.30 4.22
CA LYS A 175 -7.32 -7.49 5.61
C LYS A 175 -5.90 -6.98 5.85
N HIS A 176 -5.58 -6.76 7.13
CA HIS A 176 -4.22 -6.51 7.57
C HIS A 176 -3.83 -7.46 8.69
N MET A 177 -2.63 -7.99 8.61
CA MET A 177 -2.00 -8.81 9.63
C MET A 177 -0.63 -8.23 10.00
N GLU A 178 -0.21 -8.47 11.23
CA GLU A 178 1.04 -7.92 11.79
C GLU A 178 1.97 -9.00 12.34
N TYR A 179 1.53 -10.26 12.37
CA TYR A 179 2.37 -11.35 12.88
C TYR A 179 3.37 -11.85 11.83
N TYR A 180 3.13 -11.57 10.55
CA TYR A 180 4.04 -11.85 9.43
C TYR A 180 4.65 -10.54 8.95
N GLN A 181 5.96 -10.55 8.70
CA GLN A 181 6.68 -9.39 8.20
C GLN A 181 7.65 -9.78 7.10
N CYS A 182 7.89 -8.87 6.16
CA CYS A 182 8.93 -9.03 5.16
C CYS A 182 9.91 -7.85 5.25
N GLY A 183 11.20 -8.15 5.24
CA GLY A 183 12.25 -7.16 5.18
C GLY A 183 12.37 -6.55 3.79
N LYS A 184 12.69 -5.25 3.73
CA LYS A 184 12.88 -4.53 2.47
C LYS A 184 14.09 -3.62 2.55
N GLY A 185 15.00 -3.79 1.59
CA GLY A 185 16.20 -2.96 1.49
C GLY A 185 15.89 -1.63 0.82
N ARG A 186 16.05 -0.51 1.51
CA ARG A 186 15.89 0.83 0.92
C ARG A 186 17.25 1.51 0.78
N ASP A 187 17.49 2.11 -0.37
CA ASP A 187 18.51 3.15 -0.48
C ASP A 187 17.91 4.46 0.06
N LEU A 188 18.47 4.95 1.17
CA LEU A 188 17.95 6.06 1.94
C LEU A 188 18.70 7.37 1.69
N GLY A 189 19.49 7.45 0.60
CA GLY A 189 20.02 8.73 0.13
C GLY A 189 18.92 9.76 -0.15
N PHE A 190 19.16 11.04 0.16
CA PHE A 190 18.16 12.12 0.02
C PHE A 190 17.53 12.17 -1.39
N SER A 191 18.34 12.03 -2.44
CA SER A 191 17.82 12.01 -3.82
C SER A 191 16.90 10.82 -4.08
N THR A 192 17.21 9.65 -3.51
CA THR A 192 16.42 8.44 -3.66
C THR A 192 15.10 8.55 -2.89
N ILE A 193 15.14 9.06 -1.66
CA ILE A 193 13.94 9.37 -0.86
C ILE A 193 13.05 10.39 -1.60
N LEU A 194 13.66 11.45 -2.17
CA LEU A 194 12.91 12.46 -2.91
C LEU A 194 12.20 11.85 -4.12
N ASN A 195 12.92 11.07 -4.94
CA ASN A 195 12.33 10.38 -6.09
C ASN A 195 11.18 9.45 -5.69
N PHE A 196 11.32 8.73 -4.57
CA PHE A 196 10.26 7.88 -4.03
C PHE A 196 9.02 8.69 -3.63
N GLN A 197 9.19 9.81 -2.90
CA GLN A 197 8.06 10.66 -2.53
C GLN A 197 7.43 11.36 -3.74
N THR A 198 8.22 11.76 -4.74
CA THR A 198 7.72 12.28 -6.00
C THR A 198 6.89 11.25 -6.73
N LYS A 199 7.33 9.98 -6.80
CA LYS A 199 6.56 8.89 -7.41
C LYS A 199 5.20 8.74 -6.72
N ILE A 200 5.17 8.66 -5.39
CA ILE A 200 3.92 8.54 -4.62
C ILE A 200 3.02 9.75 -4.89
N GLY A 201 3.56 10.96 -4.82
CA GLY A 201 2.81 12.20 -5.03
C GLY A 201 2.19 12.30 -6.43
N THR A 202 2.97 12.00 -7.48
CA THR A 202 2.46 12.00 -8.87
C THR A 202 1.38 10.93 -9.04
N GLY A 203 1.62 9.70 -8.55
CA GLY A 203 0.63 8.64 -8.62
C GLY A 203 -0.67 8.96 -7.86
N MET A 204 -0.60 9.74 -6.77
CA MET A 204 -1.79 10.23 -6.06
C MET A 204 -2.54 11.29 -6.85
N GLY A 205 -1.84 12.16 -7.58
CA GLY A 205 -2.46 13.09 -8.52
C GLY A 205 -3.22 12.36 -9.63
N GLU A 206 -2.65 11.28 -10.18
CA GLU A 206 -3.32 10.42 -11.16
C GLU A 206 -4.56 9.73 -10.57
N GLN A 207 -4.48 9.25 -9.32
CA GLN A 207 -5.60 8.64 -8.62
C GLN A 207 -6.77 9.60 -8.44
N MET A 208 -6.53 10.86 -8.06
CA MET A 208 -7.59 11.86 -7.91
C MET A 208 -8.40 12.09 -9.19
N LEU A 209 -7.76 11.95 -10.35
CA LEU A 209 -8.39 12.11 -11.66
C LEU A 209 -9.02 10.82 -12.19
N SER A 210 -8.82 9.70 -11.49
CA SER A 210 -9.25 8.39 -11.96
C SER A 210 -10.72 8.11 -11.69
N ARG A 211 -11.31 7.28 -12.56
CA ARG A 211 -12.72 6.87 -12.47
C ARG A 211 -12.97 5.98 -11.25
N GLU A 212 -12.01 5.15 -10.89
CA GLU A 212 -12.05 4.28 -9.71
C GLU A 212 -12.20 5.11 -8.43
N TYR A 213 -11.41 6.18 -8.32
CA TYR A 213 -11.48 7.09 -7.18
C TYR A 213 -12.84 7.81 -7.12
N TYR A 214 -13.37 8.25 -8.26
CA TYR A 214 -14.71 8.84 -8.33
C TYR A 214 -15.78 7.86 -7.82
N TYR A 215 -15.78 6.61 -8.26
CA TYR A 215 -16.78 5.63 -7.82
C TYR A 215 -16.69 5.31 -6.33
N LEU A 216 -15.47 5.07 -5.82
CA LEU A 216 -15.27 4.85 -4.39
C LEU A 216 -15.76 6.04 -3.57
N GLY A 217 -15.49 7.27 -4.02
CA GLY A 217 -15.96 8.49 -3.38
C GLY A 217 -17.49 8.60 -3.28
N THR A 218 -18.23 8.03 -4.25
CA THR A 218 -19.70 8.07 -4.27
C THR A 218 -20.39 6.92 -3.54
N GLN A 219 -19.69 5.80 -3.31
CA GLN A 219 -20.29 4.56 -2.81
C GLN A 219 -19.93 4.25 -1.35
N LEU A 220 -18.89 4.87 -0.80
CA LEU A 220 -18.45 4.65 0.57
C LEU A 220 -19.38 5.34 1.59
N SER A 221 -19.56 4.70 2.74
CA SER A 221 -20.17 5.34 3.91
C SER A 221 -19.28 6.50 4.39
N ILE A 222 -19.86 7.48 5.07
CA ILE A 222 -19.15 8.73 5.42
C ILE A 222 -17.87 8.49 6.24
N ASP A 223 -17.89 7.56 7.18
CA ASP A 223 -16.75 7.16 8.00
C ASP A 223 -15.60 6.57 7.16
N ARG A 224 -15.93 5.67 6.23
CA ARG A 224 -14.96 5.07 5.31
C ARG A 224 -14.47 6.08 4.29
N PHE A 225 -15.35 6.94 3.79
CA PHE A 225 -15.02 7.98 2.84
C PHE A 225 -14.04 9.00 3.43
N LEU A 226 -14.29 9.50 4.64
CA LEU A 226 -13.39 10.44 5.31
C LEU A 226 -12.03 9.80 5.60
N THR A 227 -12.04 8.54 6.03
CA THR A 227 -10.82 7.75 6.26
C THR A 227 -10.03 7.55 4.97
N PHE A 228 -10.71 7.18 3.89
CA PHE A 228 -10.13 7.01 2.56
C PHE A 228 -9.57 8.33 2.02
N TYR A 229 -10.32 9.42 2.15
CA TYR A 229 -9.88 10.76 1.76
C TYR A 229 -8.61 11.17 2.50
N TYR A 230 -8.58 11.02 3.82
CA TYR A 230 -7.42 11.40 4.62
C TYR A 230 -6.20 10.51 4.33
N GLY A 231 -6.41 9.20 4.17
CA GLY A 231 -5.34 8.25 3.83
C GLY A 231 -4.76 8.42 2.42
N HIS A 232 -5.48 9.07 1.51
CA HIS A 232 -5.05 9.30 0.13
C HIS A 232 -4.86 10.80 -0.18
N PRO A 233 -5.66 11.49 -1.04
CA PRO A 233 -5.31 12.82 -1.50
C PRO A 233 -5.39 13.89 -0.40
N GLY A 234 -6.20 13.68 0.64
CA GLY A 234 -6.33 14.58 1.77
C GLY A 234 -5.01 14.81 2.48
N PHE A 235 -4.19 13.76 2.64
CA PHE A 235 -2.84 13.87 3.18
C PHE A 235 -1.94 14.80 2.35
N HIS A 236 -1.98 14.69 1.03
CA HIS A 236 -1.16 15.50 0.13
C HIS A 236 -1.61 16.96 0.08
N ILE A 237 -2.93 17.20 0.02
CA ILE A 237 -3.50 18.55 0.08
C ILE A 237 -3.16 19.22 1.42
N HIS A 238 -3.29 18.48 2.53
CA HIS A 238 -2.95 19.00 3.86
C HIS A 238 -1.47 19.39 3.95
N ASN A 239 -0.56 18.56 3.45
CA ASN A 239 0.86 18.88 3.41
C ASN A 239 1.16 20.12 2.57
N MET A 240 0.50 20.30 1.42
CA MET A 240 0.63 21.54 0.63
C MET A 240 0.18 22.77 1.42
N LEU A 241 -0.94 22.69 2.15
CA LEU A 241 -1.44 23.79 2.98
C LEU A 241 -0.47 24.12 4.13
N ILE A 242 0.12 23.12 4.78
CA ILE A 242 1.15 23.34 5.81
C ILE A 242 2.35 24.07 5.21
N ILE A 243 2.88 23.60 4.08
CA ILE A 243 4.02 24.23 3.42
C ILE A 243 3.71 25.69 3.06
N LEU A 244 2.52 25.95 2.51
CA LEU A 244 2.07 27.31 2.18
C LEU A 244 1.94 28.18 3.43
N SER A 245 1.39 27.66 4.53
CA SER A 245 1.31 28.40 5.80
C SER A 245 2.70 28.77 6.34
N VAL A 246 3.66 27.85 6.29
CA VAL A 246 5.02 28.11 6.75
C VAL A 246 5.70 29.16 5.87
N GLN A 247 5.54 29.06 4.55
CA GLN A 247 6.13 30.01 3.60
C GLN A 247 5.54 31.41 3.73
N THR A 248 4.21 31.53 3.89
CA THR A 248 3.54 32.81 4.08
C THR A 248 3.89 33.42 5.43
N SER A 249 3.85 32.66 6.52
CA SER A 249 4.25 33.12 7.86
C SER A 249 5.74 33.49 7.94
N GLY A 250 6.62 32.72 7.28
CA GLY A 250 8.07 33.00 7.24
C GLY A 250 8.42 34.29 6.47
N LYS A 251 7.63 34.65 5.46
CA LYS A 251 7.76 35.95 4.77
C LYS A 251 7.30 37.11 5.66
N THR A 252 6.28 36.91 6.50
CA THR A 252 5.77 37.93 7.43
C THR A 252 6.70 38.15 8.63
N SER A 253 7.46 37.14 9.07
CA SER A 253 8.40 37.25 10.21
C SER A 253 9.71 37.99 9.90
N ARG A 254 10.01 38.35 8.63
CA ARG A 254 11.16 39.21 8.30
C ARG A 254 11.04 40.64 8.84
N GLY A 255 9.90 41.01 9.43
CA GLY A 255 9.68 42.31 10.08
C GLY A 255 9.43 42.27 11.59
N ASN A 256 9.13 41.13 12.21
CA ASN A 256 8.88 41.03 13.66
C ASN A 256 9.08 39.61 14.18
N ASN A 257 9.68 39.49 15.37
CA ASN A 257 9.91 38.25 16.11
C ASN A 257 8.59 37.55 16.50
N LEU A 258 7.98 36.79 15.59
CA LEU A 258 6.88 35.88 15.91
C LEU A 258 7.28 34.44 15.60
N ARG A 259 7.51 33.66 16.66
CA ARG A 259 7.66 32.20 16.59
C ARG A 259 6.30 31.56 16.81
N PHE A 260 5.81 30.82 15.82
CA PHE A 260 4.60 30.01 15.95
C PHE A 260 4.92 28.51 15.79
N CYS A 261 4.39 27.71 16.73
CA CYS A 261 4.29 26.26 16.62
C CYS A 261 3.12 25.89 15.72
N ILE A 262 3.36 25.06 14.70
CA ILE A 262 2.31 24.36 13.96
C ILE A 262 2.40 22.89 14.38
N MET A 263 1.37 22.39 15.09
CA MET A 263 1.25 20.96 15.39
C MET A 263 0.67 20.24 14.17
N PRO A 264 1.34 19.21 13.62
CA PRO A 264 0.68 18.29 12.71
C PRO A 264 -0.10 17.26 13.53
N ALA A 265 -1.41 17.22 13.35
CA ALA A 265 -2.25 16.11 13.81
C ALA A 265 -1.99 14.91 12.89
N THR A 266 -0.98 14.10 13.24
CA THR A 266 -0.97 12.62 13.27
C THR A 266 0.47 12.10 13.21
N SER A 267 0.88 11.46 14.32
CA SER A 267 1.92 10.44 14.44
C SER A 267 3.29 10.66 13.75
N ALA A 268 4.03 11.67 14.19
CA ALA A 268 5.49 11.57 14.40
C ALA A 268 5.92 12.74 15.31
N ASN A 269 6.40 12.42 16.50
CA ASN A 269 6.86 13.41 17.48
C ASN A 269 7.92 14.34 16.86
N PHE A 270 7.60 15.63 16.72
CA PHE A 270 8.59 16.68 16.59
C PHE A 270 8.73 17.34 17.96
N CYS A 271 9.85 17.07 18.65
CA CYS A 271 10.18 17.71 19.92
C CYS A 271 10.75 19.11 19.65
N LEU A 272 10.12 20.15 20.19
CA LEU A 272 10.62 21.53 20.19
C LEU A 272 11.22 21.84 21.56
N THR A 273 12.50 22.19 21.60
CA THR A 273 13.20 22.69 22.78
C THR A 273 12.97 24.20 22.93
N VAL A 274 12.50 24.64 24.10
CA VAL A 274 12.52 26.04 24.54
C VAL A 274 13.19 26.07 25.93
N ASN A 275 14.29 26.81 26.07
CA ASN A 275 15.02 27.02 27.33
C ASN A 275 15.32 25.75 28.15
N ASN A 276 15.89 24.70 27.52
CA ASN A 276 16.36 23.48 28.21
C ASN A 276 15.33 22.73 29.09
N ARG A 277 14.02 22.91 28.88
CA ARG A 277 13.00 22.04 29.49
C ARG A 277 12.06 21.48 28.42
N ALA A 278 12.03 20.16 28.32
CA ALA A 278 11.07 19.43 27.51
C ALA A 278 9.76 19.27 28.29
N TYR A 279 8.63 19.61 27.66
CA TYR A 279 7.30 19.29 28.19
C TYR A 279 6.60 18.35 27.21
N SER A 280 6.25 17.17 27.71
CA SER A 280 5.48 16.13 27.01
C SER A 280 4.03 16.20 27.47
N ALA A 281 3.09 16.36 26.55
CA ALA A 281 1.68 16.09 26.79
C ALA A 281 1.19 15.11 25.73
N SER A 282 0.85 13.90 26.17
CA SER A 282 0.28 12.82 25.37
C SER A 282 -1.23 12.98 25.34
N PHE A 283 -1.86 12.93 24.16
CA PHE A 283 -3.28 12.58 24.01
C PHE A 283 -3.51 11.91 22.64
N TRP A 284 -4.02 10.67 22.72
CA TRP A 284 -4.55 9.73 21.72
C TRP A 284 -3.96 9.70 20.30
#